data_AF-A0A523UM13-F1
#
_entry.id   AF-A0A523UM13-F1
#
_cell.length_a   1.000
_cell.length_b   1.000
_cell.length_c   1.000
_cell.angle_alpha   90.00
_cell.angle_beta   90.00
_cell.angle_gamma   90.00
#
_symmetry.space_group_name_H-M   'P 1'
#
loop_
_entity.id
_entity.type
_entity.pdbx_description
1 polymer ?
#
loop_
_entity_poly.entity_id
_entity_poly.type
_entity_poly.pdbx_seq_one_letter_code
_entity_poly.pdbx_strand_id
1 'polypeptide(L)' 'MSGEQEVDSGDSLLTSEERANGFSIVVDDRHNTTLLKWGKPVAWFSATVTGEVLREFLELVKDCERNAKGAM' A
#
# COMPACT_ATOMS: atom_id res chain seq x y z
N MET A 1 27.93 16.35 4.93
CA MET A 1 27.50 15.44 3.87
C MET A 1 26.04 15.14 4.13
N SER A 2 25.16 15.82 3.40
CA SER A 2 23.72 15.61 3.51
C SER A 2 23.44 14.20 3.01
N GLY A 3 23.02 13.31 3.91
CA GLY A 3 22.54 12.00 3.51
C GLY A 3 21.33 12.21 2.63
N GLU A 4 21.49 11.93 1.35
CA GLU A 4 20.40 11.81 0.40
C GLU A 4 19.56 10.64 0.93
N GLN A 5 18.50 10.97 1.66
CA GLN A 5 17.49 10.02 2.04
C GLN A 5 16.75 9.71 0.74
N GLU A 6 17.19 8.65 0.04
CA GLU A 6 16.44 8.03 -1.03
C GLU A 6 15.05 7.74 -0.46
N VAL A 7 14.08 8.57 -0.84
CA VAL A 7 12.68 8.28 -0.63
C VAL A 7 12.40 7.13 -1.61
N ASP A 8 12.65 5.91 -1.14
CA ASP A 8 12.28 4.68 -1.83
C ASP A 8 10.81 4.82 -2.19
N SER A 9 10.59 5.09 -3.47
CA SER A 9 9.31 5.49 -3.99
C SER A 9 8.37 4.32 -3.72
N GLY A 10 7.28 4.54 -3.00
CA GLY A 10 6.33 3.49 -2.58
C GLY A 10 5.81 2.59 -3.72
N ASP A 11 6.07 2.96 -4.97
CA ASP A 11 5.98 2.09 -6.15
C ASP A 11 6.76 0.77 -5.99
N SER A 12 7.99 0.75 -5.47
CA SER A 12 8.80 -0.47 -5.36
C SER A 12 8.19 -1.54 -4.43
N LEU A 13 7.23 -1.13 -3.58
CA LEU A 13 6.60 -2.03 -2.63
C LEU A 13 5.62 -3.02 -3.27
N LEU A 14 4.95 -2.59 -4.34
CA LEU A 14 3.92 -3.36 -5.02
C LEU A 14 4.51 -4.16 -6.18
N THR A 15 4.23 -5.46 -6.17
CA THR A 15 4.45 -6.37 -7.30
C THR A 15 3.62 -5.95 -8.52
N SER A 16 4.05 -6.38 -9.70
CA SER A 16 3.30 -6.13 -10.95
C SER A 16 1.88 -6.68 -10.90
N GLU A 17 1.65 -7.80 -10.20
CA GLU A 17 0.32 -8.40 -10.04
C GLU A 17 -0.59 -7.53 -9.17
N GLU A 18 -0.10 -7.00 -8.06
CA GLU A 18 -0.88 -6.12 -7.18
C GLU A 18 -1.28 -4.84 -7.91
N ARG A 19 -0.37 -4.26 -8.69
CA ARG A 19 -0.67 -3.10 -9.54
C ARG A 19 -1.73 -3.45 -10.59
N ALA A 20 -1.61 -4.61 -11.24
CA ALA A 20 -2.61 -5.09 -12.20
C ALA A 20 -3.99 -5.34 -11.57
N ASN A 21 -4.02 -5.71 -10.28
CA ASN A 21 -5.21 -5.85 -9.46
C ASN A 21 -5.76 -4.51 -8.91
N GLY A 22 -5.18 -3.39 -9.36
CA GLY A 22 -5.64 -2.05 -9.08
C GLY A 22 -5.11 -1.44 -7.79
N PHE A 23 -4.14 -2.07 -7.11
CA PHE A 23 -3.52 -1.47 -5.93
C PHE A 23 -2.55 -0.36 -6.30
N SER A 24 -2.57 0.72 -5.52
CA SER A 24 -1.56 1.78 -5.59
C SER A 24 -1.35 2.42 -4.23
N ILE A 25 -0.17 3.00 -4.02
CA ILE A 25 0.19 3.70 -2.79
C ILE A 25 0.42 5.17 -3.13
N VAL A 26 -0.24 6.05 -2.38
CA VAL A 26 -0.06 7.51 -2.50
C VAL A 26 0.50 8.03 -1.19
N VAL A 27 1.54 8.85 -1.27
CA VAL A 27 2.11 9.57 -0.14
C VAL A 27 1.86 11.07 -0.34
N ASP A 28 1.29 11.74 0.65
CA ASP A 28 1.02 13.18 0.59
C ASP A 28 2.19 14.04 1.10
N ASP A 29 2.01 15.37 1.05
CA ASP A 29 2.98 16.36 1.51
C ASP A 29 3.25 16.33 3.02
N ARG A 30 2.41 15.63 3.79
CA ARG A 30 2.53 15.42 5.22
C ARG A 30 3.06 14.04 5.57
N HIS A 31 3.55 13.29 4.58
CA HIS A 31 4.02 11.90 4.71
C HIS A 31 2.93 10.91 5.17
N ASN A 32 1.65 11.23 4.99
CA ASN A 32 0.60 10.25 5.18
C ASN A 32 0.61 9.28 4.01
N THR A 33 0.43 8.00 4.31
CA THR A 33 0.37 6.95 3.28
C THR A 33 -1.07 6.51 3.09
N THR A 34 -1.52 6.43 1.84
CA THR A 34 -2.84 5.92 1.47
C THR A 34 -2.69 4.71 0.57
N LEU A 35 -3.27 3.58 0.97
CA LEU A 35 -3.44 2.42 0.10
C LEU A 35 -4.76 2.56 -0.65
N LEU A 36 -4.67 2.56 -1.97
CA LEU A 36 -5.82 2.63 -2.87
C LEU A 36 -6.03 1.27 -3.55
N LYS A 37 -7.29 1.00 -3.91
CA LYS A 37 -7.69 -0.06 -4.82
C LYS A 37 -8.64 0.50 -5.87
N TRP A 38 -8.28 0.39 -7.15
CA TRP A 38 -9.01 1.00 -8.28
C TRP A 38 -9.33 2.50 -8.04
N GLY A 39 -8.36 3.22 -7.46
CA GLY A 39 -8.49 4.64 -7.13
C GLY A 39 -9.33 4.95 -5.89
N LYS A 40 -9.89 3.95 -5.20
CA LYS A 40 -10.66 4.13 -3.96
C LYS A 40 -9.80 3.85 -2.73
N PRO A 41 -9.88 4.65 -1.66
CA PRO A 41 -9.12 4.41 -0.45
C PRO A 41 -9.57 3.13 0.26
N VAL A 42 -8.59 2.29 0.60
CA VAL A 42 -8.77 1.07 1.41
C VAL A 42 -8.23 1.29 2.82
N ALA A 43 -7.10 1.99 2.94
CA ALA A 43 -6.52 2.37 4.21
C ALA A 43 -5.77 3.69 4.11
N TRP A 44 -5.72 4.40 5.23
CA TRP A 44 -4.99 5.65 5.40
C TRP A 44 -4.20 5.58 6.70
N PHE A 45 -2.94 5.98 6.62
CA PHE A 45 -2.01 5.98 7.74
C PHE A 45 -1.54 7.41 7.99
N SER A 46 -1.82 7.93 9.20
CA SER A 46 -1.53 9.31 9.61
C SER A 46 -0.05 9.58 9.93
N ALA A 47 0.82 8.63 9.64
CA ALA A 47 2.25 8.67 9.89
C ALA A 47 2.96 7.83 8.83
N THR A 48 4.27 8.07 8.68
CA THR A 48 5.11 7.25 7.82
C THR A 48 5.08 5.81 8.31
N VAL A 49 4.64 4.90 7.44
CA VAL A 49 4.58 3.46 7.70
C VAL A 49 5.76 2.79 7.02
N THR A 50 6.36 1.80 7.65
CA THR A 50 7.43 1.02 7.03
C THR A 50 6.88 0.16 5.89
N GLY A 51 7.72 -0.16 4.91
CA GLY A 51 7.31 -1.03 3.80
C GLY A 51 6.82 -2.41 4.26
N GLU A 52 7.40 -2.96 5.34
CA GLU A 52 6.97 -4.23 5.94
C GLU A 52 5.53 -4.17 6.43
N VAL A 53 5.15 -3.13 7.18
CA VAL A 53 3.78 -2.98 7.69
C VAL A 53 2.78 -2.80 6.54
N LEU A 54 3.14 -2.04 5.50
CA LEU A 54 2.31 -1.91 4.31
C LEU A 54 2.11 -3.24 3.58
N ARG A 55 3.15 -4.08 3.50
CA ARG A 55 3.07 -5.41 2.87
C ARG A 55 2.20 -6.37 3.66
N GLU A 56 2.38 -6.46 4.98
CA GLU A 56 1.54 -7.30 5.85
C GLU A 56 0.08 -6.84 5.82
N PHE A 57 -0.17 -5.53 5.80
CA PHE A 57 -1.52 -5.01 5.67
C PHE A 57 -2.14 -5.35 4.30
N LEU A 58 -1.37 -5.28 3.22
CA LEU A 58 -1.83 -5.64 1.88
C LEU A 58 -2.20 -7.12 1.78
N GLU A 59 -1.41 -8.02 2.38
CA GLU A 59 -1.76 -9.44 2.48
C GLU A 59 -3.06 -9.64 3.27
N LEU A 60 -3.23 -8.96 4.41
CA LEU A 60 -4.48 -9.02 5.16
C LEU A 60 -5.70 -8.58 4.32
N VAL A 61 -5.57 -7.53 3.52
CA VAL A 61 -6.64 -7.09 2.60
C VAL A 61 -6.97 -8.19 1.59
N LYS A 62 -5.97 -8.81 0.97
CA LYS A 62 -6.17 -9.91 0.01
C LYS A 62 -6.86 -11.10 0.69
N ASP A 63 -6.45 -11.47 1.90
CA ASP A 63 -7.04 -12.57 2.67
C ASP A 63 -8.51 -12.32 2.96
N CYS A 64 -8.86 -11.11 3.40
CA CYS A 64 -10.24 -10.69 3.61
C CYS A 64 -11.08 -10.83 2.33
N GLU A 65 -10.53 -10.45 1.18
CA GLU A 65 -11.21 -10.57 -0.11
C GLU A 65 -11.38 -12.02 -0.57
N ARG A 66 -10.37 -12.87 -0.37
CA ARG A 66 -10.47 -14.31 -0.67
C ARG A 66 -11.55 -14.96 0.18
N ASN A 67 -11.60 -14.63 1.47
CA ASN A 67 -12.62 -15.14 2.39
C ASN A 67 -14.02 -14.65 2.02
N ALA A 68 -14.18 -13.38 1.61
CA ALA A 68 -15.45 -12.85 1.15
C ALA A 68 -15.95 -13.53 -0.14
N LYS A 69 -15.05 -13.90 -1.05
CA LYS A 69 -15.38 -14.60 -2.30
C LYS A 69 -15.66 -16.09 -2.13
N GLY A 70 -15.04 -16.74 -1.14
CA GLY A 70 -15.27 -18.16 -0.81
C GLY A 70 -16.54 -18.43 0.01
N ALA A 71 -17.26 -17.39 0.42
CA ALA A 71 -18.54 -17.48 1.14
C ALA A 71 -19.77 -17.42 0.22
N MET A 72 -19.57 -17.48 -1.10
CA MET A 72 -20.62 -17.68 -2.13
C MET A 72 -20.57 -19.11 -2.66
#